data_AF-A0A2E0QXP7-F1
#
_entry.id   AF-A0A2E0QXP7-F1
#
_cell.length_a   1.000
_cell.length_b   1.000
_cell.length_c   1.000
_cell.angle_alpha   90.00
_cell.angle_beta   90.00
_cell.angle_gamma   90.00
#
_symmetry.space_group_name_H-M   'P 1'
#
loop_
_entity.id
_entity.type
_entity.pdbx_description
1 polymer ?
#
loop_
_entity_poly.entity_id
_entity_poly.type
_entity_poly.pdbx_seq_one_letter_code
_entity_poly.pdbx_strand_id
1 'polypeptide(L)' 'MKGSDMDNSGRDSANRSPEGSIPGSIGDVSSRLGIDVRELLISGYSHAQIDRVLKGDMTLSDLFQEKPATSVPNE' A
#
# COMPACT_ATOMS: atom_id res chain seq x y z
N MET A 1 -5.73 -36.31 38.53
CA MET A 1 -4.37 -36.13 37.98
C MET A 1 -4.24 -36.93 36.70
N LYS A 2 -4.13 -36.22 35.56
CA LYS A 2 -3.80 -36.71 34.21
C LYS A 2 -3.44 -35.42 33.44
N GLY A 3 -2.17 -35.14 33.13
CA GLY A 3 -1.48 -35.65 31.94
C GLY A 3 -2.24 -35.20 30.69
N SER A 4 -1.76 -34.34 29.79
CA SER A 4 -0.38 -34.12 29.36
C SER A 4 -0.28 -32.81 28.58
N ASP A 5 0.95 -32.34 28.44
CA ASP A 5 1.46 -31.32 27.56
C ASP A 5 0.79 -31.30 26.18
N MET A 6 0.32 -30.13 25.77
CA MET A 6 0.21 -29.80 24.36
C MET A 6 0.59 -28.34 24.21
N ASP A 7 1.79 -28.13 23.69
CA ASP A 7 2.26 -26.86 23.21
C ASP A 7 1.30 -26.38 22.12
N ASN A 8 0.97 -25.10 22.14
CA ASN A 8 0.64 -24.42 20.90
C ASN A 8 1.33 -23.07 20.95
N SER A 9 2.63 -23.10 20.68
CA SER A 9 3.36 -21.94 20.21
C SER A 9 2.90 -21.61 18.78
N GLY A 10 1.67 -21.14 18.66
CA GLY A 10 1.13 -20.54 17.44
C GLY A 10 1.63 -19.10 17.33
N ARG A 11 2.91 -18.95 17.00
CA ARG A 11 3.40 -17.72 16.39
C ARG A 11 2.72 -17.60 15.03
N ASP A 12 1.73 -16.72 14.93
CA ASP A 12 1.41 -16.07 13.67
C ASP A 12 1.08 -14.61 13.94
N SER A 13 2.15 -13.86 14.13
CA SER A 13 2.21 -12.42 13.87
C SER A 13 1.95 -12.18 12.39
N ALA A 14 0.69 -12.31 11.95
CA ALA A 14 0.29 -12.06 10.58
C ALA A 14 -1.18 -11.63 10.48
N ASN A 15 -1.65 -10.74 11.36
CA ASN A 15 -2.78 -9.89 10.98
C ASN A 15 -2.26 -8.67 10.22
N ARG A 16 -1.51 -8.94 9.14
CA ARG A 16 -1.27 -7.99 8.06
C ARG A 16 -2.20 -8.40 6.95
N SER A 17 -3.42 -7.88 7.00
CA SER A 17 -4.11 -7.32 5.83
C SER A 17 -5.48 -6.80 6.28
N PRO A 18 -5.79 -5.50 6.13
CA PRO A 18 -7.17 -5.12 5.91
C PRO A 18 -7.53 -5.56 4.48
N GLU A 19 -7.69 -6.86 4.27
CA GLU A 19 -8.45 -7.40 3.14
C GLU A 19 -9.86 -6.85 3.26
N GLY A 20 -10.23 -5.89 2.39
CA GLY A 20 -11.60 -5.39 2.33
C GLY A 20 -11.77 -3.88 2.13
N SER A 21 -10.70 -3.10 1.93
CA SER A 21 -10.91 -1.76 1.42
C SER A 21 -11.25 -1.83 -0.07
N ILE A 22 -12.54 -1.93 -0.37
CA ILE A 22 -13.10 -1.33 -1.59
C ILE A 22 -12.38 0.01 -1.73
N PRO A 23 -11.71 0.32 -2.85
CA PRO A 23 -11.13 1.65 -2.98
C PRO A 23 -12.30 2.58 -2.79
N GLY A 24 -12.27 3.34 -1.69
CA GLY A 24 -13.19 4.44 -1.52
C GLY A 24 -13.03 5.35 -2.74
N SER A 25 -13.90 6.33 -2.85
CA SER A 25 -13.73 7.38 -3.85
C SER A 25 -12.27 7.84 -3.92
N ILE A 26 -11.83 8.40 -5.06
CA ILE A 26 -10.48 8.98 -5.18
C ILE A 26 -10.14 9.87 -3.97
N GLY A 27 -11.13 10.57 -3.39
CA GLY A 27 -10.96 11.35 -2.16
C GLY A 27 -10.61 10.54 -0.91
N ASP A 28 -11.15 9.32 -0.74
CA ASP A 28 -10.79 8.41 0.36
C ASP A 28 -9.36 7.91 0.22
N VAL A 29 -8.95 7.58 -1.01
CA VAL A 29 -7.57 7.15 -1.30
C VAL A 29 -6.59 8.30 -1.06
N SER A 30 -6.94 9.50 -1.53
CA SER A 30 -6.16 10.72 -1.27
C SER A 30 -6.02 11.01 0.23
N SER A 31 -7.10 10.82 0.99
CA SER A 31 -7.10 11.03 2.45
C SER A 31 -6.22 10.02 3.18
N ARG A 32 -6.17 8.76 2.71
CA ARG A 32 -5.30 7.72 3.28
C ARG A 32 -3.82 7.97 3.00
N LEU A 33 -3.50 8.47 1.81
CA LEU A 33 -2.13 8.81 1.43
C LEU A 33 -1.69 10.16 2.00
N GLY A 34 -2.62 11.05 2.36
CA GLY A 34 -2.30 12.42 2.74
C GLY A 34 -1.87 13.29 1.56
N ILE A 35 -2.14 12.85 0.32
CA ILE A 35 -1.84 13.56 -0.93
C ILE A 35 -2.94 13.27 -1.95
N ASP A 36 -3.29 14.23 -2.82
CA ASP A 36 -4.28 13.99 -3.87
C ASP A 36 -3.73 12.99 -4.91
N VAL A 37 -4.38 11.83 -5.01
CA VAL A 37 -4.06 10.79 -6.01
C VAL A 37 -4.11 11.34 -7.43
N ARG A 38 -4.95 12.34 -7.71
CA ARG A 38 -5.00 12.99 -9.02
C ARG A 38 -3.69 13.70 -9.34
N GLU A 39 -3.05 14.32 -8.36
CA GLU A 39 -1.73 14.94 -8.55
C GLU A 39 -0.66 13.90 -8.85
N LEU A 40 -0.70 12.73 -8.21
CA LEU A 40 0.20 11.63 -8.53
C LEU A 40 0.01 11.13 -9.96
N LEU A 41 -1.24 10.95 -10.39
CA LEU A 41 -1.56 10.54 -11.77
C LEU A 41 -1.12 11.61 -12.79
N ILE A 42 -1.35 12.89 -12.51
CA ILE A 42 -0.90 14.02 -13.35
C ILE A 42 0.64 14.08 -13.42
N SER A 43 1.31 13.78 -12.31
CA SER A 43 2.78 13.70 -12.25
C SER A 43 3.34 12.48 -13.01
N GLY A 44 2.48 11.61 -13.52
CA GLY A 44 2.83 10.46 -14.33
C GLY A 44 3.07 9.17 -13.56
N TYR A 45 2.70 9.12 -12.29
CA TYR A 45 2.69 7.85 -11.55
C TYR A 45 1.54 6.98 -12.02
N SER A 46 1.82 5.69 -12.20
CA SER A 46 0.79 4.74 -12.60
C SER A 46 -0.08 4.30 -11.42
N HIS A 47 -1.31 3.84 -11.72
CA HIS A 47 -2.18 3.20 -10.73
C HIS A 47 -1.48 2.05 -10.00
N ALA A 48 -0.64 1.27 -10.69
CA ALA A 48 0.11 0.17 -10.08
C ALA A 48 1.13 0.66 -9.05
N GLN A 49 1.79 1.78 -9.30
CA GLN A 49 2.71 2.38 -8.32
C GLN A 49 1.95 2.92 -7.10
N ILE A 50 0.81 3.59 -7.33
CA ILE A 50 -0.05 4.11 -6.26
C ILE A 50 -0.62 2.95 -5.41
N ASP A 51 -1.03 1.85 -6.04
CA ASP A 51 -1.51 0.65 -5.36
C ASP A 51 -0.44 0.02 -4.45
N ARG A 52 0.83 0.03 -4.85
CA ARG A 52 1.93 -0.45 -4.00
C ARG A 52 2.09 0.40 -2.74
N VAL A 53 1.88 1.71 -2.83
CA VAL A 53 1.84 2.58 -1.63
C VAL A 53 0.64 2.25 -0.75
N LEU A 54 -0.54 2.04 -1.34
CA LEU A 54 -1.76 1.72 -0.60
C LEU A 54 -1.72 0.36 0.11
N LYS A 55 -1.03 -0.62 -0.49
CA LYS A 55 -0.77 -1.93 0.12
C LYS A 55 0.30 -1.87 1.22
N GLY A 56 1.02 -0.76 1.32
CA GLY A 56 2.17 -0.63 2.22
C GLY A 56 3.40 -1.40 1.75
N ASP A 57 3.46 -1.78 0.46
CA ASP A 57 4.64 -2.41 -0.15
C ASP A 57 5.80 -1.41 -0.30
N MET A 58 5.49 -0.12 -0.33
CA MET A 58 6.44 0.99 -0.34
C MET A 58 5.85 2.23 0.34
N THR A 59 6.68 3.21 0.68
CA THR A 59 6.23 4.52 1.17
C THR A 59 6.01 5.52 0.04
N LEU A 60 5.33 6.64 0.31
CA LEU A 60 5.27 7.76 -0.63
C LEU A 60 6.66 8.34 -0.94
N SER A 61 7.56 8.33 0.04
CA SER A 61 8.95 8.75 -0.19
C SER A 61 9.66 7.84 -1.18
N ASP A 62 9.45 6.52 -1.07
CA ASP A 62 9.99 5.55 -2.04
C ASP A 62 9.37 5.75 -3.43
N LEU A 63 8.06 6.00 -3.49
CA LEU A 63 7.36 6.32 -4.73
C LEU A 63 7.99 7.54 -5.42
N PHE A 64 8.29 8.62 -4.68
CA PHE A 64 8.92 9.81 -5.24
C PHE A 64 10.38 9.63 -5.68
N GLN A 65 11.05 8.57 -5.20
CA GLN A 65 12.36 8.17 -5.70
C GLN A 65 12.24 7.28 -6.94
N GLU A 66 11.13 6.56 -7.11
CA GLU A 66 10.82 5.89 -8.37
C GLU A 66 10.53 6.92 -9.47
N LYS A 67 11.07 6.70 -10.67
CA LYS A 67 10.72 7.52 -11.82
C LYS A 67 9.24 7.30 -12.16
N PRO A 68 8.46 8.36 -12.44
CA PRO A 68 7.09 8.22 -12.92
C PRO A 68 7.05 7.30 -14.16
N ALA A 69 6.10 6.36 -14.17
CA ALA A 69 5.97 5.39 -15.26
C ALA A 69 5.76 6.06 -16.63
N THR A 70 5.16 7.25 -16.65
CA THR A 70 4.96 8.06 -17.86
C THR A 70 5.87 9.27 -17.94
N SER A 71 7.04 9.26 -17.28
CA SER A 71 8.11 10.23 -17.59
C SER A 71 8.60 9.98 -19.02
N VAL A 72 7.81 10.42 -19.98
CA VAL A 72 8.29 10.84 -21.28
C VAL A 72 9.41 11.86 -20.99
N PRO A 73 10.64 11.63 -21.44
CA PRO A 73 11.63 12.69 -21.40
C PRO A 73 11.07 13.83 -22.23
N ASN A 74 10.91 15.01 -21.64
CA ASN A 74 10.75 16.22 -22.44
C ASN A 74 12.04 16.33 -23.27
N GLU A 75 11.95 16.00 -24.57
CA GLU A 75 12.95 16.38 -25.58
C GLU A 75 13.00 17.91 -25.75
#